data_AF-A0A560QBT7-F1
#
_entry.id   AF-A0A560QBT7-F1
#
_cell.length_a   1.000
_cell.length_b   1.000
_cell.length_c   1.000
_cell.angle_alpha   90.00
_cell.angle_beta   90.00
_cell.angle_gamma   90.00
#
_symmetry.space_group_name_H-M   'P 1'
#
loop_
_entity.id
_entity.type
_entity.pdbx_description
1 polymer ?
#
loop_
_entity_poly.entity_id
_entity_poly.type
_entity_poly.pdbx_seq_one_letter_code
_entity_poly.pdbx_strand_id
1 'polypeptide(L)'
;MNAPEIEQSPYTASAYNSTAIPIQPPHKWQQDANRSNLRRTQLRWGHYANLQPWQVVDMQLQANEHTFVERTGETELYCDQQRWRFENFNKLLILIPFLKYLSLFMAPWFFWMFATIDLLPNTLLPNFILVLFALLMIGVSGWLYWEKTLKAYLIQVGAGLATALLSAVFTYNTSSYGTDLFWFCGIMAFSIFMGVVGFDFLLDLYLRLFKYDGSEFNRQTGMVTIARRFRKPFVAPFYEFDATMEFRPGPHGSGGMALWLHHRYADCDIFLGGKLHPLGLTPEEALAFWDCLQRYMDVSQPLPELPILEQLRHLDPVTAEYDRQNKRDPRRWRDLPYRAWEGRGQSETMKRNQNYPWQQQPCILQAKIDPSLSIETYYRDQETKGIQATPKADDFDNTHRH
;
A
#
# COMPACT_ATOMS: atom_id res chain seq x y z
N MET A 1 -22.01 -33.07 36.37
CA MET A 1 -20.80 -33.02 35.54
C MET A 1 -21.21 -32.46 34.21
N ASN A 2 -21.07 -31.15 34.03
CA ASN A 2 -21.34 -30.53 32.74
C ASN A 2 -20.12 -30.81 31.86
N ALA A 3 -20.33 -31.42 30.70
CA ALA A 3 -19.29 -31.56 29.70
C ALA A 3 -18.72 -30.17 29.39
N PRO A 4 -17.39 -30.00 29.28
CA PRO A 4 -16.83 -28.73 28.87
C PRO A 4 -17.38 -28.39 27.49
N GLU A 5 -18.01 -27.22 27.36
CA GLU A 5 -18.28 -26.62 26.05
C GLU A 5 -16.93 -26.50 25.35
N ILE A 6 -16.74 -27.31 24.31
CA ILE A 6 -15.59 -27.16 23.42
C ILE A 6 -15.89 -25.87 22.63
N GLU A 7 -15.41 -24.74 23.13
CA GLU A 7 -15.34 -23.51 22.33
C GLU A 7 -14.69 -23.88 21.00
N GLN A 8 -15.45 -23.77 19.91
CA GLN A 8 -14.91 -23.98 18.57
C GLN A 8 -13.80 -22.95 18.39
N SER A 9 -12.56 -23.42 18.24
CA SER A 9 -11.41 -22.56 17.96
C SER A 9 -11.75 -21.65 16.78
N PRO A 10 -11.63 -20.31 16.90
CA PRO A 10 -11.91 -19.39 15.80
C PRO A 10 -10.86 -19.49 14.68
N TYR A 11 -9.80 -20.25 14.91
CA TYR A 11 -8.76 -20.53 13.94
C TYR A 11 -9.02 -21.85 13.22
N THR A 12 -8.85 -21.83 11.91
CA THR A 12 -8.91 -23.04 11.06
C THR A 12 -7.68 -23.93 11.29
N ALA A 13 -7.75 -25.18 10.82
CA ALA A 13 -6.62 -26.11 10.88
C ALA A 13 -5.39 -25.65 10.08
N SER A 14 -5.55 -24.76 9.10
CA SER A 14 -4.45 -24.18 8.32
C SER A 14 -3.83 -22.94 8.95
N ALA A 15 -4.38 -22.45 10.07
CA ALA A 15 -3.85 -21.28 10.76
C ALA A 15 -2.39 -21.48 11.15
N TYR A 16 -1.58 -20.44 10.94
CA TYR A 16 -0.15 -20.53 11.21
C TYR A 16 0.09 -20.62 12.71
N ASN A 17 0.74 -21.70 13.14
CA ASN A 17 1.15 -21.91 14.52
C ASN A 17 2.64 -22.29 14.56
N SER A 18 3.47 -21.44 15.17
CA SER A 18 4.92 -21.67 15.22
C SER A 18 5.34 -22.93 15.98
N THR A 19 4.51 -23.47 16.88
CA THR A 19 4.82 -24.71 17.61
C THR A 19 4.47 -25.98 16.82
N ALA A 20 3.62 -25.86 15.79
CA ALA A 20 3.02 -26.98 15.06
C ALA A 20 3.17 -26.84 13.54
N ILE A 21 4.35 -26.43 13.09
CA ILE A 21 4.64 -26.20 11.66
C ILE A 21 4.72 -27.56 10.92
N PRO A 22 4.02 -27.72 9.78
CA PRO A 22 4.09 -28.93 8.98
C PRO A 22 5.48 -29.13 8.36
N ILE A 23 5.82 -30.40 8.08
CA ILE A 23 7.03 -30.74 7.31
C ILE A 23 6.85 -30.21 5.88
N GLN A 24 7.92 -29.64 5.34
CA GLN A 24 7.89 -28.96 4.04
C GLN A 24 8.95 -29.54 3.09
N PRO A 25 8.66 -29.61 1.78
CA PRO A 25 9.64 -30.00 0.77
C PRO A 25 10.68 -28.88 0.56
N PRO A 26 11.86 -29.22 0.01
CA PRO A 26 12.86 -28.21 -0.35
C PRO A 26 12.32 -27.25 -1.42
N HIS A 27 12.93 -26.07 -1.52
CA HIS A 27 12.61 -25.07 -2.53
C HIS A 27 12.58 -25.67 -3.94
N LYS A 28 11.60 -25.22 -4.75
CA LYS A 28 11.52 -25.63 -6.16
C LYS A 28 12.79 -25.28 -6.93
N TRP A 29 13.33 -24.10 -6.68
CA TRP A 29 14.59 -23.64 -7.23
C TRP A 29 15.65 -23.59 -6.14
N GLN A 30 16.75 -24.32 -6.32
CA GLN A 30 17.81 -24.43 -5.32
C GLN A 30 18.44 -23.06 -4.95
N GLN A 31 18.52 -22.15 -5.92
CA GLN A 31 19.01 -20.78 -5.71
C GLN A 31 18.12 -19.95 -4.77
N ASP A 32 16.84 -20.34 -4.61
CA ASP A 32 15.89 -19.62 -3.76
C ASP A 32 15.97 -20.02 -2.29
N ALA A 33 16.72 -21.09 -1.97
CA ALA A 33 16.95 -21.51 -0.60
C ALA A 33 17.73 -20.47 0.22
N ASN A 34 18.60 -19.70 -0.45
CA ASN A 34 19.27 -18.53 0.13
C ASN A 34 19.26 -17.35 -0.85
N ARG A 35 18.32 -16.43 -0.65
CA ARG A 35 18.17 -15.21 -1.46
C ARG A 35 19.07 -14.04 -1.02
N SER A 36 20.03 -14.29 -0.12
CA SER A 36 20.93 -13.25 0.37
C SER A 36 21.98 -12.87 -0.68
N ASN A 37 22.13 -11.57 -0.93
CA ASN A 37 23.12 -10.99 -1.83
C ASN A 37 23.55 -9.60 -1.32
N LEU A 38 24.34 -8.86 -2.11
CA LEU A 38 24.87 -7.54 -1.69
C LEU A 38 23.81 -6.50 -1.31
N ARG A 39 22.59 -6.60 -1.84
CA ARG A 39 21.50 -5.64 -1.60
C ARG A 39 20.32 -6.23 -0.84
N ARG A 40 20.30 -7.54 -0.64
CA ARG A 40 19.17 -8.29 -0.10
C ARG A 40 19.65 -9.24 0.97
N THR A 41 18.96 -9.25 2.11
CA THR A 41 19.25 -10.18 3.21
C THR A 41 18.03 -11.05 3.44
N GLN A 42 18.19 -12.37 3.42
CA GLN A 42 17.11 -13.27 3.79
C GLN A 42 16.85 -13.21 5.30
N LEU A 43 15.58 -13.10 5.66
CA LEU A 43 15.15 -13.03 7.05
C LEU A 43 14.77 -14.42 7.54
N ARG A 44 15.16 -14.72 8.77
CA ARG A 44 14.84 -15.96 9.46
C ARG A 44 13.44 -15.87 10.06
N TRP A 45 12.80 -17.03 10.12
CA TRP A 45 11.50 -17.23 10.77
C TRP A 45 11.65 -17.64 12.23
N GLY A 46 10.67 -17.22 13.04
CA GLY A 46 10.56 -17.57 14.44
C GLY A 46 11.40 -16.69 15.37
N HIS A 47 11.33 -17.02 16.67
CA HIS A 47 12.02 -16.34 17.76
C HIS A 47 11.60 -14.87 17.92
N TYR A 48 10.43 -14.71 18.54
CA TYR A 48 9.76 -13.43 18.66
C TYR A 48 10.46 -12.47 19.62
N ALA A 49 10.77 -11.26 19.15
CA ALA A 49 11.38 -10.21 19.94
C ALA A 49 10.35 -9.48 20.82
N ASN A 50 9.06 -9.53 20.45
CA ASN A 50 7.97 -8.75 21.07
C ASN A 50 8.21 -7.24 21.01
N LEU A 51 9.01 -6.78 20.04
CA LEU A 51 9.27 -5.37 19.78
C LEU A 51 8.37 -4.88 18.64
N GLN A 52 8.02 -3.59 18.68
CA GLN A 52 7.11 -3.01 17.69
C GLN A 52 7.89 -2.17 16.68
N PRO A 53 7.47 -2.18 15.40
CA PRO A 53 7.96 -1.24 14.42
C PRO A 53 7.52 0.18 14.81
N TRP A 54 8.46 1.03 15.22
CA TRP A 54 8.15 2.38 15.68
C TRP A 54 7.54 3.24 14.57
N GLN A 55 7.94 3.08 13.30
CA GLN A 55 7.42 3.90 12.19
C GLN A 55 5.94 3.61 11.95
N VAL A 56 5.53 2.35 12.07
CA VAL A 56 4.12 1.97 11.93
C VAL A 56 3.30 2.46 13.13
N VAL A 57 3.84 2.33 14.34
CA VAL A 57 3.19 2.87 15.55
C VAL A 57 3.01 4.38 15.43
N ASP A 58 4.05 5.10 15.01
CA ASP A 58 4.04 6.54 14.82
C ASP A 58 2.97 6.98 13.81
N MET A 59 2.92 6.34 12.64
CA MET A 59 1.91 6.60 11.61
C MET A 59 0.49 6.37 12.12
N GLN A 60 0.26 5.27 12.83
CA GLN A 60 -1.07 4.95 13.36
C GLN A 60 -1.51 5.93 14.47
N LEU A 61 -0.58 6.38 15.32
CA LEU A 61 -0.89 7.38 16.34
C LEU A 61 -1.14 8.75 15.71
N GLN A 62 -0.35 9.15 14.71
CA GLN A 62 -0.54 10.42 13.99
C GLN A 62 -1.90 10.47 13.27
N ALA A 63 -2.33 9.34 12.70
CA ALA A 63 -3.63 9.21 12.04
C ALA A 63 -4.81 8.93 13.02
N ASN A 64 -4.55 8.82 14.33
CA ASN A 64 -5.52 8.47 15.37
C ASN A 64 -6.26 7.14 15.11
N GLU A 65 -5.57 6.14 14.54
CA GLU A 65 -6.18 4.85 14.18
C GLU A 65 -6.70 4.06 15.40
N HIS A 66 -6.12 4.30 16.57
CA HIS A 66 -6.53 3.69 17.84
C HIS A 66 -7.91 4.16 18.36
N THR A 67 -8.51 5.19 17.75
CA THR A 67 -9.90 5.65 18.01
C THR A 67 -10.80 5.50 16.79
N PHE A 68 -10.35 4.77 15.76
CA PHE A 68 -11.08 4.67 14.49
C PHE A 68 -12.53 4.21 14.68
N VAL A 69 -12.77 3.12 15.40
CA VAL A 69 -14.10 2.53 15.60
C VAL A 69 -15.01 3.49 16.37
N GLU A 70 -14.47 4.14 17.40
CA GLU A 70 -15.21 5.13 18.20
C GLU A 70 -15.59 6.38 17.37
N ARG A 71 -14.74 6.78 16.41
CA ARG A 71 -14.94 7.98 15.58
C ARG A 71 -15.88 7.75 14.40
N THR A 72 -15.77 6.62 13.71
CA THR A 72 -16.50 6.35 12.46
C THR A 72 -17.74 5.48 12.69
N GLY A 73 -17.77 4.70 13.77
CA GLY A 73 -18.76 3.63 13.95
C GLY A 73 -18.58 2.45 12.98
N GLU A 74 -17.56 2.49 12.12
CA GLU A 74 -17.25 1.41 11.19
C GLU A 74 -16.43 0.33 11.88
N THR A 75 -16.82 -0.94 11.68
CA THR A 75 -16.11 -2.10 12.20
C THR A 75 -15.09 -2.68 11.22
N GLU A 76 -15.07 -2.19 9.97
CA GLU A 76 -14.12 -2.64 8.94
C GLU A 76 -12.83 -1.82 8.94
N LEU A 77 -11.85 -2.29 9.72
CA LEU A 77 -10.49 -1.74 9.69
C LEU A 77 -9.65 -2.43 8.61
N TYR A 78 -8.59 -1.75 8.16
CA TYR A 78 -7.60 -2.38 7.27
C TYR A 78 -6.76 -3.45 7.98
N CYS A 79 -6.59 -3.31 9.31
CA CYS A 79 -5.90 -4.28 10.15
C CYS A 79 -6.81 -4.54 11.35
N ASP A 80 -7.44 -5.72 11.35
CA ASP A 80 -8.28 -6.21 12.42
C ASP A 80 -7.66 -7.48 13.05
N GLN A 81 -8.33 -8.06 14.03
CA GLN A 81 -7.86 -9.27 14.72
C GLN A 81 -7.84 -10.52 13.85
N GLN A 82 -8.50 -10.51 12.68
CA GLN A 82 -8.64 -11.64 11.77
C GLN A 82 -7.80 -11.48 10.51
N ARG A 83 -7.71 -10.25 9.97
CA ARG A 83 -7.16 -9.93 8.65
C ARG A 83 -6.41 -8.61 8.62
N TRP A 84 -5.31 -8.60 7.88
CA TRP A 84 -4.56 -7.39 7.54
C TRP A 84 -4.62 -7.22 6.02
N ARG A 85 -5.49 -6.32 5.58
CA ARG A 85 -5.76 -5.99 4.17
C ARG A 85 -4.71 -5.02 3.64
N PHE A 86 -4.35 -5.19 2.39
CA PHE A 86 -3.32 -4.39 1.74
C PHE A 86 -3.97 -3.14 1.14
N GLU A 87 -3.32 -2.00 1.34
CA GLU A 87 -3.76 -0.76 0.72
C GLU A 87 -3.52 -0.81 -0.79
N ASN A 88 -4.47 -0.26 -1.54
CA ASN A 88 -4.34 -0.16 -2.99
C ASN A 88 -3.42 0.99 -3.40
N PHE A 89 -2.12 0.70 -3.45
CA PHE A 89 -1.15 1.63 -3.98
C PHE A 89 -1.02 1.46 -5.51
N ASN A 90 -1.83 2.23 -6.25
CA ASN A 90 -1.78 2.25 -7.72
C ASN A 90 -1.07 3.51 -8.23
N LYS A 91 -0.28 3.39 -9.31
CA LYS A 91 0.32 4.54 -10.02
C LYS A 91 -0.70 5.60 -10.45
N LEU A 92 -1.98 5.22 -10.61
CA LEU A 92 -3.07 6.17 -10.85
C LEU A 92 -3.15 7.26 -9.78
N LEU A 93 -2.81 6.96 -8.52
CA LEU A 93 -2.78 7.95 -7.42
C LEU A 93 -1.75 9.06 -7.66
N ILE A 94 -0.68 8.76 -8.40
CA ILE A 94 0.34 9.76 -8.79
C ILE A 94 -0.09 10.48 -10.07
N LEU A 95 -0.79 9.78 -10.99
CA LEU A 95 -1.24 10.35 -12.25
C LEU A 95 -2.32 11.42 -12.06
N ILE A 96 -3.27 11.23 -11.15
CA ILE A 96 -4.40 12.16 -10.96
C ILE A 96 -3.93 13.58 -10.55
N PRO A 97 -3.04 13.76 -9.54
CA PRO A 97 -2.47 15.07 -9.24
C PRO A 97 -1.69 15.68 -10.40
N PHE A 98 -0.96 14.88 -11.17
CA PHE A 98 -0.27 15.37 -12.36
C PHE A 98 -1.26 15.89 -13.41
N LEU A 99 -2.32 15.13 -13.71
CA LEU A 99 -3.38 15.55 -14.62
C LEU A 99 -4.11 16.80 -14.11
N LYS A 100 -4.31 16.94 -12.80
CA LYS A 100 -4.85 18.16 -12.18
C LYS A 100 -4.02 19.39 -12.54
N TYR A 101 -2.71 19.35 -12.33
CA TYR A 101 -1.83 20.48 -12.63
C TYR A 101 -1.70 20.75 -14.13
N LEU A 102 -1.70 19.68 -14.96
CA LEU A 102 -1.76 19.83 -16.40
C LEU A 102 -3.05 20.55 -16.83
N SER A 103 -4.18 20.21 -16.21
CA SER A 103 -5.49 20.79 -16.47
C SER A 103 -5.61 22.23 -15.96
N LEU A 104 -4.95 22.58 -14.85
CA LEU A 104 -4.95 23.93 -14.29
C LEU A 104 -4.04 24.89 -15.07
N PHE A 105 -2.87 24.43 -15.49
CA PHE A 105 -1.83 25.32 -16.01
C PHE A 105 -1.66 25.21 -17.52
N MET A 106 -1.41 24.00 -18.04
CA MET A 106 -1.05 23.82 -19.44
C MET A 106 -2.27 23.88 -20.37
N ALA A 107 -3.33 23.13 -20.05
CA ALA A 107 -4.48 22.98 -20.91
C ALA A 107 -5.20 24.32 -21.22
N PRO A 108 -5.45 25.22 -20.25
CA PRO A 108 -6.18 26.46 -20.54
C PRO A 108 -5.44 27.34 -21.54
N TRP A 109 -4.14 27.56 -21.33
CA TRP A 109 -3.35 28.43 -22.22
C TRP A 109 -3.03 27.77 -23.57
N PHE A 110 -2.94 26.44 -23.62
CA PHE A 110 -2.84 25.70 -24.87
C PHE A 110 -4.09 25.87 -25.73
N PHE A 111 -5.29 25.66 -25.17
CA PHE A 111 -6.54 25.84 -25.93
C PHE A 111 -6.87 27.31 -26.19
N TRP A 112 -6.48 28.22 -25.30
CA TRP A 112 -6.56 29.67 -25.54
C TRP A 112 -5.74 30.08 -26.77
N MET A 113 -4.54 29.54 -26.95
CA MET A 113 -3.70 29.80 -28.12
C MET A 113 -4.41 29.38 -29.41
N PHE A 114 -5.00 28.18 -29.46
CA PHE A 114 -5.77 27.75 -30.64
C PHE A 114 -7.02 28.60 -30.88
N ALA A 115 -7.70 29.04 -29.82
CA ALA A 115 -8.89 29.89 -29.95
C ALA A 115 -8.57 31.32 -30.46
N THR A 116 -7.32 31.77 -30.35
CA THR A 116 -6.89 33.14 -30.66
C THR A 116 -5.97 33.25 -31.88
N ILE A 117 -5.46 32.13 -32.41
CA ILE A 117 -4.53 32.13 -33.53
C ILE A 117 -5.13 32.75 -34.81
N ASP A 118 -6.42 32.52 -35.06
CA ASP A 118 -7.14 33.04 -36.23
C ASP A 118 -7.33 34.57 -36.21
N LEU A 119 -7.08 35.22 -35.07
CA LEU A 119 -7.11 36.68 -34.95
C LEU A 119 -5.86 37.34 -35.53
N LEU A 120 -4.78 36.57 -35.69
CA LEU A 120 -3.47 37.05 -36.12
C LEU A 120 -3.24 36.72 -37.61
N PRO A 121 -2.50 37.56 -38.35
CA PRO A 121 -2.13 37.21 -39.72
C PRO A 121 -1.23 35.97 -39.70
N ASN A 122 -1.53 35.01 -40.59
CA ASN A 122 -0.85 33.71 -40.75
C ASN A 122 0.62 33.86 -41.20
N THR A 123 1.45 34.41 -40.32
CA THR A 123 2.87 34.66 -40.50
C THR A 123 3.63 34.13 -39.29
N LEU A 124 4.91 33.83 -39.46
CA LEU A 124 5.70 33.16 -38.42
C LEU A 124 5.85 34.02 -37.15
N LEU A 125 6.01 35.34 -37.30
CA LEU A 125 6.33 36.24 -36.19
C LEU A 125 5.16 36.37 -35.17
N PRO A 126 3.91 36.66 -35.57
CA PRO A 126 2.78 36.74 -34.64
C PRO A 126 2.48 35.41 -33.95
N ASN A 127 2.56 34.29 -34.69
CA ASN A 127 2.35 32.96 -34.13
C ASN A 127 3.41 32.61 -33.07
N PHE A 128 4.67 32.97 -33.32
CA PHE A 128 5.74 32.78 -32.35
C PHE A 128 5.54 33.61 -31.07
N ILE A 129 5.09 34.86 -31.21
CA ILE A 129 4.77 35.74 -30.07
C ILE A 129 3.60 35.15 -29.26
N LEU A 130 2.57 34.62 -29.93
CA LEU A 130 1.43 34.01 -29.28
C LEU A 130 1.82 32.78 -28.44
N VAL A 131 2.69 31.92 -28.98
CA VAL A 131 3.24 30.76 -28.26
C VAL A 131 4.03 31.22 -27.04
N LEU A 132 4.92 32.20 -27.18
CA LEU A 132 5.68 32.76 -26.05
C LEU A 132 4.77 33.35 -24.98
N PHE A 133 3.70 34.04 -25.38
CA PHE A 133 2.72 34.58 -24.46
C PHE A 133 1.97 33.46 -23.72
N ALA A 134 1.52 32.42 -24.42
CA ALA A 134 0.88 31.27 -23.78
C ALA A 134 1.81 30.60 -22.75
N LEU A 135 3.09 30.39 -23.09
CA LEU A 135 4.09 29.84 -22.17
C LEU A 135 4.31 30.73 -20.94
N LEU A 136 4.35 32.05 -21.13
CA LEU A 136 4.43 33.01 -20.03
C LEU A 136 3.20 32.90 -19.12
N MET A 137 2.01 32.81 -19.70
CA MET A 137 0.75 32.76 -18.94
C MET A 137 0.61 31.46 -18.13
N ILE A 138 1.15 30.34 -18.62
CA ILE A 138 1.29 29.09 -17.85
C ILE A 138 2.12 29.34 -16.59
N GLY A 139 3.26 30.02 -16.72
CA GLY A 139 4.12 30.38 -15.58
C GLY A 139 3.42 31.31 -14.60
N VAL A 140 2.72 32.33 -15.08
CA VAL A 140 1.93 33.25 -14.25
C VAL A 140 0.81 32.50 -13.52
N SER A 141 0.14 31.55 -14.17
CA SER A 141 -0.90 30.73 -13.52
C SER A 141 -0.34 29.87 -12.41
N GLY A 142 0.82 29.26 -12.61
CA GLY A 142 1.52 28.52 -11.55
C GLY A 142 1.86 29.43 -10.36
N TRP A 143 2.41 30.61 -10.62
CA TRP A 143 2.73 31.59 -9.59
C TRP A 143 1.50 32.08 -8.81
N LEU A 144 0.41 32.43 -9.51
CA LEU A 144 -0.82 32.90 -8.85
C LEU A 144 -1.47 31.81 -7.99
N TYR A 145 -1.42 30.55 -8.44
CA TYR A 145 -1.99 29.43 -7.71
C TYR A 145 -1.19 29.12 -6.42
N TRP A 146 0.14 29.15 -6.48
CA TRP A 146 1.00 28.76 -5.34
C TRP A 146 1.28 29.90 -4.35
N GLU A 147 1.57 31.12 -4.84
CA GLU A 147 2.05 32.24 -4.01
C GLU A 147 0.95 33.24 -3.62
N LYS A 148 -0.17 33.27 -4.36
CA LYS A 148 -1.25 34.23 -4.14
C LYS A 148 -2.50 33.55 -3.62
N THR A 149 -3.53 33.47 -4.45
CA THR A 149 -4.83 32.92 -4.06
C THR A 149 -5.48 32.27 -5.28
N LEU A 150 -6.28 31.23 -5.03
CA LEU A 150 -7.09 30.59 -6.06
C LEU A 150 -7.97 31.61 -6.82
N LYS A 151 -8.47 32.65 -6.13
CA LYS A 151 -9.28 33.71 -6.74
C LYS A 151 -8.50 34.48 -7.81
N ALA A 152 -7.23 34.82 -7.55
CA ALA A 152 -6.40 35.55 -8.51
C ALA A 152 -6.11 34.71 -9.76
N TYR A 153 -5.83 33.42 -9.58
CA TYR A 153 -5.72 32.46 -10.69
C TYR A 153 -7.02 32.38 -11.51
N LEU A 154 -8.18 32.25 -10.85
CA LEU A 154 -9.48 32.19 -11.53
C LEU A 154 -9.79 33.47 -12.31
N ILE A 155 -9.41 34.65 -11.81
CA ILE A 155 -9.56 35.92 -12.54
C ILE A 155 -8.67 35.93 -13.80
N GLN A 156 -7.41 35.50 -13.69
CA GLN A 156 -6.49 35.45 -14.83
C GLN A 156 -7.00 34.51 -15.92
N VAL A 157 -7.34 33.27 -15.55
CA VAL A 157 -7.80 32.27 -16.52
C VAL A 157 -9.22 32.59 -17.01
N GLY A 158 -10.07 33.19 -16.18
CA GLY A 158 -11.37 33.71 -16.58
C GLY A 158 -11.27 34.84 -17.62
N ALA A 159 -10.31 35.75 -17.47
CA ALA A 159 -10.01 36.76 -18.49
C ALA A 159 -9.48 36.11 -19.78
N GLY A 160 -8.62 35.10 -19.67
CA GLY A 160 -8.20 34.27 -20.80
C GLY A 160 -9.39 33.64 -21.53
N LEU A 161 -10.31 33.00 -20.80
CA LEU A 161 -11.53 32.42 -21.36
C LEU A 161 -12.43 33.46 -22.03
N ALA A 162 -12.62 34.63 -21.42
CA ALA A 162 -13.39 35.70 -22.04
C ALA A 162 -12.77 36.16 -23.37
N THR A 163 -11.45 36.34 -23.42
CA THR A 163 -10.75 36.74 -24.66
C THR A 163 -10.80 35.66 -25.73
N ALA A 164 -10.68 34.38 -25.38
CA ALA A 164 -10.84 33.27 -26.32
C ALA A 164 -12.26 33.20 -26.88
N LEU A 165 -13.28 33.36 -26.02
CA LEU A 165 -14.68 33.38 -26.45
C LEU A 165 -14.97 34.56 -27.39
N LEU A 166 -14.46 35.75 -27.07
CA LEU A 166 -14.59 36.92 -27.93
C LEU A 166 -13.92 36.70 -29.29
N SER A 167 -12.73 36.09 -29.29
CA SER A 167 -12.02 35.69 -30.50
C SER A 167 -12.85 34.72 -31.35
N ALA A 168 -13.35 33.63 -30.74
CA ALA A 168 -14.17 32.63 -31.43
C ALA A 168 -15.47 33.23 -32.00
N VAL A 169 -16.13 34.14 -31.27
CA VAL A 169 -17.33 34.85 -31.76
C VAL A 169 -16.99 35.75 -32.95
N PHE A 170 -15.89 36.49 -32.87
CA PHE A 170 -15.48 37.43 -33.92
C PHE A 170 -15.11 36.71 -35.21
N THR A 171 -14.44 35.57 -35.12
CA THR A 171 -13.98 34.79 -36.28
C THR A 171 -14.98 33.74 -36.75
N TYR A 172 -16.13 33.57 -36.08
CA TYR A 172 -17.08 32.49 -36.35
C TYR A 172 -17.56 32.44 -37.81
N ASN A 173 -17.88 33.61 -38.38
CA ASN A 173 -18.42 33.70 -39.74
C ASN A 173 -17.32 33.84 -40.82
N THR A 174 -16.08 34.12 -40.41
CA THR A 174 -14.96 34.40 -41.31
C THR A 174 -13.98 33.25 -41.42
N SER A 175 -13.83 32.45 -40.37
CA SER A 175 -12.99 31.26 -40.34
C SER A 175 -13.77 30.00 -40.70
N SER A 176 -13.16 29.15 -41.52
CA SER A 176 -13.68 27.80 -41.81
C SER A 176 -13.71 26.89 -40.56
N TYR A 177 -13.03 27.28 -39.48
CA TYR A 177 -12.92 26.55 -38.22
C TYR A 177 -13.77 27.14 -37.08
N GLY A 178 -14.76 27.99 -37.40
CA GLY A 178 -15.57 28.70 -36.40
C GLY A 178 -16.17 27.79 -35.32
N THR A 179 -16.64 26.59 -35.68
CA THR A 179 -17.19 25.61 -34.73
C THR A 179 -16.12 24.99 -33.81
N ASP A 180 -14.94 24.70 -34.35
CA ASP A 180 -13.82 24.12 -33.59
C ASP A 180 -13.28 25.10 -32.54
N LEU A 181 -13.25 26.40 -32.86
CA LEU A 181 -12.83 27.46 -31.93
C LEU A 181 -13.75 27.54 -30.68
N PHE A 182 -15.05 27.36 -30.85
CA PHE A 182 -15.99 27.26 -29.72
C PHE A 182 -15.75 25.99 -28.90
N TRP A 183 -15.45 24.86 -29.54
CA TRP A 183 -15.07 23.63 -28.84
C TRP A 183 -13.80 23.82 -28.01
N PHE A 184 -12.78 24.53 -28.52
CA PHE A 184 -11.59 24.84 -27.74
C PHE A 184 -11.90 25.68 -26.50
N CYS A 185 -12.79 26.66 -26.60
CA CYS A 185 -13.26 27.42 -25.45
C CYS A 185 -14.00 26.53 -24.44
N GLY A 186 -14.83 25.60 -24.91
CA GLY A 186 -15.52 24.61 -24.09
C GLY A 186 -14.55 23.66 -23.37
N ILE A 187 -13.54 23.14 -24.08
CA ILE A 187 -12.50 22.28 -23.51
C ILE A 187 -11.66 23.05 -22.50
N MET A 188 -11.37 24.33 -22.75
CA MET A 188 -10.69 25.19 -21.78
C MET A 188 -11.54 25.40 -20.51
N ALA A 189 -12.82 25.70 -20.63
CA ALA A 189 -13.70 25.84 -19.47
C ALA A 189 -13.78 24.52 -18.67
N PHE A 190 -13.89 23.38 -19.38
CA PHE A 190 -13.91 22.06 -18.78
C PHE A 190 -12.58 21.71 -18.09
N SER A 191 -11.42 22.05 -18.68
CA SER A 191 -10.12 21.79 -18.06
C SER A 191 -9.93 22.57 -16.76
N ILE A 192 -10.43 23.82 -16.69
CA ILE A 192 -10.41 24.60 -15.46
C ILE A 192 -11.29 23.93 -14.40
N PHE A 193 -12.52 23.55 -14.75
CA PHE A 193 -13.42 22.83 -13.84
C PHE A 193 -12.79 21.53 -13.32
N MET A 194 -12.22 20.72 -14.23
CA MET A 194 -11.54 19.48 -13.88
C MET A 194 -10.34 19.72 -12.97
N GLY A 195 -9.56 20.77 -13.23
CA GLY A 195 -8.39 21.13 -12.43
C GLY A 195 -8.75 21.63 -11.02
N VAL A 196 -9.83 22.41 -10.88
CA VAL A 196 -10.22 23.01 -9.59
C VAL A 196 -10.97 22.02 -8.70
N VAL A 197 -11.85 21.19 -9.28
CA VAL A 197 -12.72 20.28 -8.50
C VAL A 197 -12.67 18.85 -9.03
N GLY A 198 -12.72 18.66 -10.36
CA GLY A 198 -12.97 17.34 -10.94
C GLY A 198 -11.93 16.28 -10.58
N PHE A 199 -10.63 16.58 -10.65
CA PHE A 199 -9.59 15.61 -10.31
C PHE A 199 -9.51 15.31 -8.81
N ASP A 200 -9.80 16.29 -7.94
CA ASP A 200 -9.88 16.05 -6.49
C ASP A 200 -11.07 15.15 -6.16
N PHE A 201 -12.22 15.41 -6.81
CA PHE A 201 -13.41 14.56 -6.68
C PHE A 201 -13.18 13.14 -7.20
N LEU A 202 -12.54 12.99 -8.37
CA LEU A 202 -12.19 11.68 -8.92
C LEU A 202 -11.19 10.93 -8.04
N LEU A 203 -10.23 11.64 -7.42
CA LEU A 203 -9.29 11.04 -6.48
C LEU A 203 -10.01 10.56 -5.21
N ASP A 204 -10.86 11.40 -4.62
CA ASP A 204 -11.67 11.03 -3.44
C ASP A 204 -12.59 9.84 -3.75
N LEU A 205 -13.29 9.86 -4.88
CA LEU A 205 -14.12 8.75 -5.34
C LEU A 205 -13.29 7.47 -5.53
N TYR A 206 -12.11 7.57 -6.14
CA TYR A 206 -11.21 6.43 -6.33
C TYR A 206 -10.77 5.83 -5.00
N LEU A 207 -10.35 6.66 -4.05
CA LEU A 207 -9.88 6.20 -2.73
C LEU A 207 -11.00 5.53 -1.92
N ARG A 208 -12.24 5.99 -2.06
CA ARG A 208 -13.41 5.37 -1.40
C ARG A 208 -13.78 4.03 -2.04
N LEU A 209 -13.80 3.95 -3.37
CA LEU A 209 -14.20 2.74 -4.09
C LEU A 209 -13.12 1.66 -4.08
N PHE A 210 -11.84 2.05 -4.12
CA PHE A 210 -10.71 1.13 -4.27
C PHE A 210 -9.72 1.29 -3.11
N LYS A 211 -10.22 1.22 -1.88
CA LYS A 211 -9.42 1.30 -0.65
C LYS A 211 -8.41 0.15 -0.54
N TYR A 212 -8.84 -1.07 -0.86
CA TYR A 212 -8.04 -2.30 -0.77
C TYR A 212 -7.77 -2.89 -2.15
N ASP A 213 -6.58 -3.46 -2.35
CA ASP A 213 -6.27 -4.12 -3.63
C ASP A 213 -6.87 -5.54 -3.74
N GLY A 214 -7.46 -6.04 -2.66
CA GLY A 214 -8.00 -7.40 -2.54
C GLY A 214 -6.99 -8.44 -2.03
N SER A 215 -5.76 -8.02 -1.73
CA SER A 215 -4.76 -8.83 -1.04
C SER A 215 -4.91 -8.68 0.47
N GLU A 216 -4.75 -9.77 1.20
CA GLU A 216 -4.85 -9.80 2.66
C GLU A 216 -3.97 -10.90 3.26
N PHE A 217 -3.48 -10.63 4.46
CA PHE A 217 -3.01 -11.65 5.39
C PHE A 217 -4.16 -12.04 6.29
N ASN A 218 -4.50 -13.32 6.37
CA ASN A 218 -5.60 -13.79 7.21
C ASN A 218 -5.06 -14.68 8.34
N ARG A 219 -5.11 -14.17 9.57
CA ARG A 219 -4.67 -14.85 10.80
C ARG A 219 -5.54 -16.08 11.10
N GLN A 220 -6.85 -16.01 10.89
CA GLN A 220 -7.77 -17.12 11.17
C GLN A 220 -7.54 -18.32 10.25
N THR A 221 -7.24 -18.05 8.99
CA THR A 221 -6.98 -19.11 8.00
C THR A 221 -5.51 -19.49 7.89
N GLY A 222 -4.59 -18.60 8.30
CA GLY A 222 -3.15 -18.74 8.06
C GLY A 222 -2.76 -18.50 6.59
N MET A 223 -3.69 -18.03 5.76
CA MET A 223 -3.49 -17.88 4.31
C MET A 223 -3.12 -16.45 3.95
N VAL A 224 -2.31 -16.32 2.92
CA VAL A 224 -1.98 -15.07 2.24
C VAL A 224 -2.76 -15.06 0.93
N THR A 225 -3.61 -14.06 0.74
CA THR A 225 -4.32 -13.83 -0.51
C THR A 225 -3.68 -12.65 -1.23
N ILE A 226 -3.40 -12.80 -2.51
CA ILE A 226 -2.80 -11.77 -3.36
C ILE A 226 -3.69 -11.58 -4.57
N ALA A 227 -4.27 -10.39 -4.69
CA ALA A 227 -5.07 -10.05 -5.85
C ALA A 227 -4.19 -9.95 -7.10
N ARG A 228 -4.66 -10.53 -8.21
CA ARG A 228 -3.98 -10.50 -9.51
C ARG A 228 -4.89 -9.85 -10.53
N ARG A 229 -4.35 -8.94 -11.34
CA ARG A 229 -5.12 -8.27 -12.39
C ARG A 229 -5.53 -9.30 -13.46
N PHE A 230 -6.83 -9.38 -13.74
CA PHE A 230 -7.42 -10.27 -14.75
C PHE A 230 -7.12 -11.77 -14.57
N ARG A 231 -6.74 -12.21 -13.36
CA ARG A 231 -6.52 -13.61 -13.01
C ARG A 231 -7.15 -13.90 -11.65
N LYS A 232 -7.35 -15.18 -11.32
CA LYS A 232 -7.77 -15.57 -9.98
C LYS A 232 -6.72 -15.12 -8.95
N PRO A 233 -7.14 -14.69 -7.74
CA PRO A 233 -6.22 -14.39 -6.65
C PRO A 233 -5.31 -15.57 -6.37
N PHE A 234 -4.07 -15.29 -5.98
CA PHE A 234 -3.15 -16.30 -5.50
C PHE A 234 -3.29 -16.43 -3.99
N VAL A 235 -3.56 -17.64 -3.52
CA VAL A 235 -3.81 -17.98 -2.13
C VAL A 235 -2.82 -19.07 -1.74
N ALA A 236 -2.04 -18.86 -0.69
CA ALA A 236 -1.11 -19.87 -0.18
C ALA A 236 -0.89 -19.70 1.33
N PRO A 237 -0.53 -20.76 2.07
CA PRO A 237 -0.21 -20.64 3.49
C PRO A 237 0.95 -19.68 3.76
N PHE A 238 0.87 -18.91 4.84
CA PHE A 238 1.86 -17.87 5.17
C PHE A 238 3.28 -18.42 5.36
N TYR A 239 3.42 -19.62 5.93
CA TYR A 239 4.71 -20.26 6.16
C TYR A 239 5.40 -20.78 4.88
N GLU A 240 4.74 -20.71 3.71
CA GLU A 240 5.34 -21.03 2.40
C GLU A 240 6.07 -19.85 1.77
N PHE A 241 6.05 -18.68 2.42
CA PHE A 241 6.74 -17.49 1.95
C PHE A 241 8.07 -17.28 2.69
N ASP A 242 9.13 -17.00 1.95
CA ASP A 242 10.40 -16.54 2.54
C ASP A 242 10.48 -15.03 2.51
N ALA A 243 10.81 -14.44 3.65
CA ALA A 243 10.96 -13.00 3.77
C ALA A 243 12.39 -12.57 3.42
N THR A 244 12.52 -11.50 2.65
CA THR A 244 13.80 -10.84 2.41
C THR A 244 13.69 -9.34 2.66
N MET A 245 14.78 -8.76 3.14
CA MET A 245 14.95 -7.33 3.32
C MET A 245 15.85 -6.81 2.21
N GLU A 246 15.38 -5.90 1.38
CA GLU A 246 16.13 -5.34 0.25
C GLU A 246 16.36 -3.84 0.42
N PHE A 247 17.59 -3.39 0.21
CA PHE A 247 17.93 -1.97 0.17
C PHE A 247 17.47 -1.35 -1.14
N ARG A 248 16.61 -0.34 -1.04
CA ARG A 248 16.07 0.42 -2.17
C ARG A 248 16.68 1.81 -2.19
N PRO A 249 17.58 2.10 -3.14
CA PRO A 249 18.08 3.45 -3.31
C PRO A 249 16.96 4.36 -3.85
N GLY A 250 16.77 5.48 -3.19
CA GLY A 250 15.92 6.56 -3.63
C GLY A 250 16.65 7.48 -4.62
N PRO A 251 15.89 8.32 -5.37
CA PRO A 251 16.45 9.17 -6.42
C PRO A 251 17.50 10.20 -5.96
N HIS A 252 17.51 10.55 -4.67
CA HIS A 252 18.37 11.61 -4.11
C HIS A 252 19.43 11.07 -3.14
N GLY A 253 19.79 9.79 -3.25
CA GLY A 253 20.75 9.16 -2.33
C GLY A 253 20.19 8.84 -0.94
N SER A 254 18.97 9.28 -0.63
CA SER A 254 18.16 8.66 0.43
C SER A 254 17.84 7.23 0.02
N GLY A 255 17.70 6.32 0.97
CA GLY A 255 17.34 4.94 0.69
C GLY A 255 16.97 4.26 1.99
N GLY A 256 16.25 3.16 1.87
CA GLY A 256 15.97 2.34 3.03
C GLY A 256 15.54 0.96 2.63
N MET A 257 15.26 0.18 3.66
CA MET A 257 14.91 -1.22 3.54
C MET A 257 13.43 -1.36 3.19
N ALA A 258 13.14 -2.35 2.36
CA ALA A 258 11.80 -2.79 2.09
C ALA A 258 11.72 -4.31 2.16
N LEU A 259 10.58 -4.82 2.62
CA LEU A 259 10.37 -6.25 2.77
C LEU A 259 9.70 -6.84 1.55
N TRP A 260 10.18 -8.02 1.18
CA TRP A 260 9.61 -8.87 0.15
C TRP A 260 9.24 -10.21 0.75
N LEU A 261 8.15 -10.78 0.29
CA LEU A 261 7.80 -12.18 0.54
C LEU A 261 7.85 -12.95 -0.77
N HIS A 262 8.57 -14.07 -0.79
CA HIS A 262 8.77 -14.90 -1.96
C HIS A 262 8.15 -16.27 -1.72
N HIS A 263 7.20 -16.68 -2.55
CA HIS A 263 6.63 -18.02 -2.44
C HIS A 263 7.68 -19.09 -2.84
N ARG A 264 7.81 -20.16 -2.04
CA ARG A 264 8.87 -21.18 -2.24
C ARG A 264 8.70 -22.06 -3.48
N TYR A 265 7.45 -22.28 -3.89
CA TYR A 265 7.13 -23.31 -4.90
C TYR A 265 6.55 -22.74 -6.20
N ALA A 266 6.23 -21.45 -6.24
CA ALA A 266 5.59 -20.81 -7.37
C ALA A 266 6.19 -19.42 -7.57
N ASP A 267 6.15 -18.93 -8.81
CA ASP A 267 6.63 -17.59 -9.15
C ASP A 267 5.61 -16.54 -8.66
N CYS A 268 5.75 -16.18 -7.38
CA CYS A 268 4.88 -15.23 -6.71
C CYS A 268 5.65 -14.46 -5.64
N ASP A 269 5.91 -13.19 -5.95
CA ASP A 269 6.60 -12.26 -5.06
C ASP A 269 5.67 -11.13 -4.61
N ILE A 270 5.78 -10.76 -3.34
CA ILE A 270 4.99 -9.70 -2.71
C ILE A 270 5.92 -8.61 -2.22
N PHE A 271 5.72 -7.39 -2.71
CA PHE A 271 6.37 -6.21 -2.14
C PHE A 271 5.47 -5.60 -1.06
N LEU A 272 5.97 -5.50 0.17
CA LEU A 272 5.20 -4.98 1.32
C LEU A 272 5.31 -3.45 1.47
N GLY A 273 6.35 -2.84 0.88
CA GLY A 273 6.60 -1.41 0.95
C GLY A 273 5.50 -0.59 0.26
N GLY A 274 4.98 0.41 0.97
CA GLY A 274 3.86 1.25 0.50
C GLY A 274 2.50 0.55 0.51
N LYS A 275 2.42 -0.73 0.92
CA LYS A 275 1.16 -1.48 1.09
C LYS A 275 0.82 -1.75 2.55
N LEU A 276 1.82 -2.04 3.38
CA LEU A 276 1.65 -2.38 4.80
C LEU A 276 2.62 -1.66 5.73
N HIS A 277 3.78 -1.27 5.21
CA HIS A 277 4.76 -0.48 5.93
C HIS A 277 5.24 0.66 5.03
N PRO A 278 5.72 1.78 5.61
CA PRO A 278 6.23 2.89 4.82
C PRO A 278 7.51 2.52 4.06
N LEU A 279 7.77 3.22 2.96
CA LEU A 279 9.03 3.11 2.26
C LEU A 279 10.15 3.72 3.12
N GLY A 280 11.35 3.13 3.05
CA GLY A 280 12.53 3.69 3.69
C GLY A 280 12.75 3.26 5.14
N LEU A 281 12.45 2.00 5.48
CA LEU A 281 12.72 1.48 6.83
C LEU A 281 14.23 1.47 7.12
N THR A 282 14.62 1.65 8.38
CA THR A 282 15.96 1.24 8.80
C THR A 282 16.04 -0.31 8.83
N PRO A 283 17.24 -0.92 8.79
CA PRO A 283 17.37 -2.37 8.88
C PRO A 283 16.68 -2.96 10.11
N GLU A 284 16.85 -2.35 11.28
CA GLU A 284 16.29 -2.81 12.54
C GLU A 284 14.77 -2.66 12.57
N GLU A 285 14.26 -1.63 11.91
CA GLU A 285 12.83 -1.40 11.78
C GLU A 285 12.17 -2.39 10.82
N ALA A 286 12.84 -2.75 9.72
CA ALA A 286 12.38 -3.83 8.84
C ALA A 286 12.35 -5.18 9.57
N LEU A 287 13.32 -5.44 10.46
CA LEU A 287 13.35 -6.64 11.30
C LEU A 287 12.22 -6.62 12.36
N ALA A 288 11.97 -5.49 13.01
CA ALA A 288 10.85 -5.31 13.94
C ALA A 288 9.49 -5.45 13.25
N PHE A 289 9.35 -4.95 12.01
CA PHE A 289 8.13 -5.14 11.23
C PHE A 289 7.94 -6.61 10.85
N TRP A 290 9.00 -7.31 10.43
CA TRP A 290 8.91 -8.73 10.12
C TRP A 290 8.54 -9.57 11.35
N ASP A 291 9.09 -9.26 12.52
CA ASP A 291 8.67 -9.85 13.81
C ASP A 291 7.19 -9.58 14.11
N CYS A 292 6.75 -8.33 13.94
CA CYS A 292 5.36 -7.91 14.13
C CYS A 292 4.39 -8.68 13.20
N LEU A 293 4.72 -8.79 11.92
CA LEU A 293 3.91 -9.52 10.95
C LEU A 293 3.83 -11.02 11.27
N GLN A 294 4.95 -11.64 11.67
CA GLN A 294 4.93 -13.03 12.07
C GLN A 294 4.08 -13.25 13.33
N ARG A 295 4.19 -12.38 14.35
CA ARG A 295 3.33 -12.44 15.55
C ARG A 295 1.86 -12.21 15.22
N TYR A 296 1.57 -11.30 14.29
CA TYR A 296 0.23 -11.07 13.79
C TYR A 296 -0.38 -12.33 13.15
N MET A 297 0.41 -13.10 12.39
CA MET A 297 -0.08 -14.32 11.73
C MET A 297 -0.06 -15.55 12.63
N ASP A 298 0.79 -15.59 13.66
CA ASP A 298 0.95 -16.75 14.54
C ASP A 298 -0.14 -16.80 15.61
N VAL A 299 -1.04 -17.78 15.51
CA VAL A 299 -2.12 -17.98 16.48
C VAL A 299 -1.64 -18.49 17.83
N SER A 300 -0.38 -18.93 17.97
CA SER A 300 0.21 -19.23 19.28
C SER A 300 0.67 -17.98 20.04
N GLN A 301 0.77 -16.83 19.37
CA GLN A 301 1.22 -15.57 19.96
C GLN A 301 0.05 -14.59 20.11
N PRO A 302 0.06 -13.70 21.11
CA PRO A 302 -0.88 -12.59 21.15
C PRO A 302 -0.63 -11.64 19.97
N LEU A 303 -1.68 -10.93 19.55
CA LEU A 303 -1.59 -9.88 18.54
C LEU A 303 -0.51 -8.85 18.91
N PRO A 304 0.16 -8.25 17.91
CA PRO A 304 1.18 -7.25 18.19
C PRO A 304 0.62 -5.98 18.85
N GLU A 305 1.49 -5.27 19.59
CA GLU A 305 1.15 -4.00 20.24
C GLU A 305 1.12 -2.85 19.22
N LEU A 306 0.14 -2.89 18.31
CA LEU A 306 -0.12 -1.81 17.37
C LEU A 306 -1.31 -0.97 17.88
N PRO A 307 -1.24 0.38 17.79
CA PRO A 307 -2.34 1.27 18.17
C PRO A 307 -3.69 0.88 17.53
N ILE A 308 -3.72 0.53 16.24
CA ILE A 308 -4.96 0.16 15.54
C ILE A 308 -5.64 -1.07 16.15
N LEU A 309 -4.85 -2.05 16.58
CA LEU A 309 -5.35 -3.33 17.08
C LEU A 309 -5.93 -3.22 18.49
N GLU A 310 -5.58 -2.19 19.28
CA GLU A 310 -6.03 -2.04 20.68
C GLU A 310 -7.53 -2.23 20.86
N GLN A 311 -8.31 -1.65 19.95
CA GLN A 311 -9.78 -1.67 19.99
C GLN A 311 -10.35 -3.09 19.81
N LEU A 312 -9.57 -3.99 19.21
CA LEU A 312 -10.03 -5.30 18.73
C LEU A 312 -9.35 -6.48 19.45
N ARG A 313 -8.39 -6.21 20.34
CA ARG A 313 -7.61 -7.26 21.03
C ARG A 313 -8.46 -8.24 21.84
N HIS A 314 -9.53 -7.75 22.44
CA HIS A 314 -10.46 -8.57 23.23
C HIS A 314 -11.26 -9.58 22.39
N LEU A 315 -11.26 -9.43 21.05
CA LEU A 315 -11.96 -10.32 20.12
C LEU A 315 -11.09 -11.51 19.68
N ASP A 316 -9.77 -11.46 19.90
CA ASP A 316 -8.87 -12.60 19.65
C ASP A 316 -8.66 -13.36 20.97
N PRO A 317 -9.03 -14.65 21.07
CA PRO A 317 -9.05 -15.36 22.35
C PRO A 317 -7.65 -15.52 22.96
N VAL A 318 -6.63 -15.76 22.13
CA VAL A 318 -5.23 -15.92 22.58
C VAL A 318 -4.72 -14.59 23.14
N THR A 319 -5.02 -13.50 22.46
CA THR A 319 -4.68 -12.14 22.90
C THR A 319 -5.44 -11.74 24.16
N ALA A 320 -6.74 -12.01 24.22
CA ALA A 320 -7.57 -11.68 25.37
C ALA A 320 -7.10 -12.40 26.65
N GLU A 321 -6.77 -13.69 26.55
CA GLU A 321 -6.23 -14.46 27.66
C GLU A 321 -4.83 -13.97 28.06
N TYR A 322 -3.96 -13.69 27.09
CA TYR A 322 -2.65 -13.11 27.37
C TYR A 322 -2.75 -11.74 28.06
N ASP A 323 -3.62 -10.86 27.59
CA ASP A 323 -3.83 -9.53 28.17
C ASP A 323 -4.39 -9.63 29.59
N ARG A 324 -5.31 -10.58 29.86
CA ARG A 324 -5.86 -10.87 31.19
C ARG A 324 -4.78 -11.35 32.15
N GLN A 325 -3.92 -12.29 31.73
CA GLN A 325 -2.83 -12.83 32.54
C GLN A 325 -1.78 -11.76 32.88
N ASN A 326 -1.44 -10.92 31.90
CA ASN A 326 -0.41 -9.88 32.05
C ASN A 326 -0.95 -8.55 32.59
N LYS A 327 -2.25 -8.46 32.88
CA LYS A 327 -2.93 -7.23 33.35
C LYS A 327 -2.64 -6.03 32.45
N ARG A 328 -2.68 -6.25 31.14
CA ARG A 328 -2.44 -5.21 30.14
C ARG A 328 -3.53 -4.14 30.23
N ASP A 329 -3.13 -2.87 30.18
CA ASP A 329 -4.06 -1.75 30.13
C ASP A 329 -4.83 -1.73 28.78
N PRO A 330 -6.18 -1.88 28.78
CA PRO A 330 -6.98 -1.91 27.56
C PRO A 330 -7.04 -0.56 26.82
N ARG A 331 -6.62 0.54 27.46
CA ARG A 331 -6.60 1.89 26.89
C ARG A 331 -5.17 2.46 26.76
N ARG A 332 -4.16 1.59 26.78
CA ARG A 332 -2.74 1.96 26.70
C ARG A 332 -2.44 3.00 25.62
N TRP A 333 -2.93 2.79 24.40
CA TRP A 333 -2.69 3.67 23.25
C TRP A 333 -3.69 4.84 23.22
N ARG A 334 -4.96 4.60 23.57
CA ARG A 334 -5.99 5.66 23.69
C ARG A 334 -5.66 6.74 24.71
N ASP A 335 -5.03 6.36 25.82
CA ASP A 335 -4.66 7.28 26.88
C ASP A 335 -3.23 7.84 26.69
N LEU A 336 -2.50 7.40 25.65
CA LEU A 336 -1.19 7.95 25.28
C LEU A 336 -1.33 9.11 24.29
N PRO A 337 -1.12 10.37 24.72
CA PRO A 337 -1.18 11.49 23.79
C PRO A 337 -0.02 11.44 22.80
N TYR A 338 -0.29 11.78 21.53
CA TYR A 338 0.74 11.75 20.47
C TYR A 338 2.01 12.54 20.83
N ARG A 339 1.89 13.69 21.51
CA ARG A 339 3.06 14.46 21.98
C ARG A 339 3.96 13.69 22.95
N ALA A 340 3.39 12.80 23.77
CA ALA A 340 4.20 11.97 24.67
C ALA A 340 4.91 10.84 23.92
N TRP A 341 4.27 10.30 22.87
CA TRP A 341 4.91 9.37 21.94
C TRP A 341 6.07 10.05 21.19
N GLU A 342 5.81 11.20 20.56
CA GLU A 342 6.80 11.99 19.82
C GLU A 342 7.98 12.41 20.73
N GLY A 343 7.69 12.89 21.94
CA GLY A 343 8.72 13.38 22.86
C GLY A 343 9.58 12.30 23.51
N ARG A 344 9.09 11.05 23.65
CA ARG A 344 9.82 9.96 24.33
C ARG A 344 9.65 8.60 23.67
N GLY A 345 8.41 8.14 23.51
CA GLY A 345 8.07 6.77 23.08
C GLY A 345 8.71 6.35 21.76
N GLN A 346 8.76 7.25 20.78
CA GLN A 346 9.38 7.03 19.48
C GLN A 346 10.88 6.73 19.64
N SER A 347 11.62 7.63 20.32
CA SER A 347 13.07 7.48 20.52
C SER A 347 13.44 6.26 21.37
N GLU A 348 12.62 5.92 22.37
CA GLU A 348 12.81 4.74 23.22
C GLU A 348 12.61 3.45 22.42
N THR A 349 11.56 3.38 21.60
CA THR A 349 11.28 2.21 20.75
C THR A 349 12.37 2.04 19.70
N MET A 350 12.79 3.14 19.06
CA MET A 350 13.91 3.12 18.11
C MET A 350 15.19 2.59 18.75
N LYS A 351 15.56 3.05 19.94
CA LYS A 351 16.74 2.55 20.68
C LYS A 351 16.61 1.08 21.05
N ARG A 352 15.42 0.61 21.47
CA ARG A 352 15.17 -0.80 21.78
C ARG A 352 15.36 -1.67 20.54
N ASN A 353 14.81 -1.25 19.39
CA ASN A 353 14.97 -1.96 18.12
C ASN A 353 16.45 -1.99 17.70
N GLN A 354 17.19 -0.89 17.86
CA GLN A 354 18.62 -0.82 17.55
C GLN A 354 19.48 -1.73 18.42
N ASN A 355 19.17 -1.82 19.71
CA ASN A 355 19.97 -2.58 20.67
C ASN A 355 19.64 -4.08 20.68
N TYR A 356 18.55 -4.51 20.02
CA TYR A 356 18.17 -5.90 20.01
C TYR A 356 19.05 -6.73 19.07
N PRO A 357 19.59 -7.88 19.51
CA PRO A 357 20.42 -8.73 18.68
C PRO A 357 19.56 -9.53 17.70
N TRP A 358 19.16 -8.90 16.60
CA TRP A 358 18.32 -9.51 15.58
C TRP A 358 19.02 -10.68 14.88
N GLN A 359 18.22 -11.64 14.39
CA GLN A 359 18.63 -12.71 13.48
C GLN A 359 19.73 -13.64 14.01
N GLN A 360 19.94 -13.72 15.33
CA GLN A 360 20.94 -14.63 15.92
C GLN A 360 20.48 -16.09 15.94
N GLN A 361 19.19 -16.30 16.18
CA GLN A 361 18.60 -17.64 16.32
C GLN A 361 18.44 -18.35 14.98
N PRO A 362 18.45 -19.70 14.95
CA PRO A 362 18.21 -20.46 13.73
C PRO A 362 16.76 -20.29 13.24
N CYS A 363 16.56 -20.45 11.94
CA CYS A 363 15.24 -20.35 11.32
C CYS A 363 14.39 -21.59 11.65
N ILE A 364 13.22 -21.40 12.26
CA ILE A 364 12.35 -22.53 12.65
C ILE A 364 11.77 -23.30 11.45
N LEU A 365 11.60 -22.63 10.30
CA LEU A 365 11.13 -23.27 9.07
C LEU A 365 12.19 -24.15 8.41
N GLN A 366 13.46 -23.74 8.46
CA GLN A 366 14.55 -24.54 7.89
C GLN A 366 14.68 -25.89 8.60
N ALA A 367 14.41 -25.94 9.91
CA ALA A 367 14.40 -27.19 10.67
C ALA A 367 13.26 -28.16 10.30
N LYS A 368 12.26 -27.69 9.52
CA LYS A 368 11.10 -28.48 9.07
C LYS A 368 11.19 -28.90 7.59
N ILE A 369 12.31 -28.60 6.93
CA ILE A 369 12.51 -29.01 5.54
C ILE A 369 12.98 -30.47 5.50
N ASP A 370 12.22 -31.32 4.81
CA ASP A 370 12.57 -32.70 4.53
C ASP A 370 13.04 -32.84 3.08
N PRO A 371 14.33 -33.13 2.82
CA PRO A 371 14.87 -33.29 1.46
C PRO A 371 14.23 -34.43 0.65
N SER A 372 13.59 -35.40 1.31
CA SER A 372 12.97 -36.56 0.65
C SER A 372 11.52 -36.30 0.23
N LEU A 373 10.89 -35.26 0.76
CA LEU A 373 9.49 -34.91 0.46
C LEU A 373 9.40 -34.19 -0.89
N SER A 374 8.53 -34.67 -1.78
CA SER A 374 8.25 -33.98 -3.04
C SER A 374 7.18 -32.90 -2.85
N ILE A 375 7.23 -31.87 -3.71
CA ILE A 375 6.26 -30.76 -3.70
C ILE A 375 4.85 -31.25 -4.01
N GLU A 376 4.72 -32.22 -4.91
CA GLU A 376 3.44 -32.86 -5.23
C GLU A 376 2.82 -33.55 -4.00
N THR A 377 3.57 -34.44 -3.33
CA THR A 377 3.09 -35.19 -2.16
C THR A 377 2.68 -34.24 -1.04
N TYR A 378 3.43 -33.17 -0.85
CA TYR A 378 3.12 -32.12 0.11
C TYR A 378 1.78 -31.43 -0.20
N TYR A 379 1.55 -30.99 -1.43
CA TYR A 379 0.27 -30.34 -1.77
C TYR A 379 -0.90 -31.34 -1.78
N ARG A 380 -0.69 -32.62 -2.10
CA ARG A 380 -1.72 -33.65 -1.91
C ARG A 380 -2.15 -33.77 -0.45
N ASP A 381 -1.19 -33.78 0.47
CA ASP A 381 -1.45 -33.80 1.92
C ASP A 381 -2.15 -32.51 2.40
N GLN A 382 -1.85 -31.35 1.82
CA GLN A 382 -2.59 -30.13 2.10
C GLN A 382 -4.04 -30.18 1.58
N GLU A 383 -4.25 -30.70 0.37
CA GLU A 383 -5.56 -30.85 -0.25
C GLU A 383 -6.45 -31.80 0.57
N THR A 384 -5.91 -32.91 1.10
CA THR A 384 -6.66 -33.84 1.97
C THR A 384 -7.03 -33.20 3.32
N LYS A 385 -6.21 -32.27 3.82
CA LYS A 385 -6.52 -31.44 5.01
C LYS A 385 -7.55 -30.34 4.73
N GLY A 386 -8.01 -30.20 3.50
CA GLY A 386 -8.98 -29.18 3.08
C GLY A 386 -8.38 -27.78 2.91
N ILE A 387 -7.05 -27.66 2.85
CA ILE A 387 -6.37 -26.39 2.62
C ILE A 387 -6.44 -26.06 1.14
N GLN A 388 -7.11 -24.94 0.80
CA GLN A 388 -7.25 -24.51 -0.59
C GLN A 388 -6.15 -23.52 -0.96
N ALA A 389 -5.03 -24.05 -1.44
CA ALA A 389 -3.95 -23.26 -2.03
C ALA A 389 -4.15 -23.11 -3.56
N THR A 390 -3.54 -22.07 -4.14
CA THR A 390 -3.53 -21.84 -5.59
C THR A 390 -2.58 -22.76 -6.34
N PRO A 391 -1.33 -22.99 -5.87
CA PRO A 391 -0.55 -24.12 -6.36
C PRO A 391 -1.27 -25.41 -5.97
N LYS A 392 -1.51 -26.27 -6.95
CA LYS A 392 -2.11 -27.59 -6.76
C LYS A 392 -1.05 -28.67 -6.89
N ALA A 393 -1.32 -29.84 -6.32
CA ALA A 393 -0.42 -30.97 -6.49
C ALA A 393 -0.16 -31.31 -7.97
N ASP A 394 -1.20 -31.24 -8.80
CA ASP A 394 -1.13 -31.50 -10.25
C ASP A 394 -0.14 -30.58 -10.99
N ASP A 395 0.12 -29.37 -10.46
CA ASP A 395 1.06 -28.41 -11.06
C ASP A 395 2.53 -28.87 -10.92
N PHE A 396 2.79 -29.88 -10.09
CA PHE A 396 4.13 -30.38 -9.77
C PHE A 396 4.36 -31.84 -10.16
N ASP A 397 3.38 -32.48 -10.80
CA ASP A 397 3.53 -33.85 -11.31
C ASP A 397 4.68 -33.91 -12.34
N ASN A 398 5.47 -34.98 -12.24
CA ASN A 398 6.54 -35.29 -13.19
C ASN A 398 6.03 -35.55 -14.61
N THR A 399 4.75 -35.85 -14.81
CA THR A 399 4.15 -36.13 -16.14
C THR A 399 3.99 -34.89 -17.04
N HIS A 400 3.98 -33.68 -16.47
CA HIS A 400 3.76 -32.42 -17.22
C HIS A 400 5.04 -31.58 -17.45
N ARG A 401 6.22 -32.15 -17.20
CA ARG A 401 7.52 -31.57 -17.61
C ARG A 401 7.81 -31.90 -19.09
N HIS A 402 7.16 -31.20 -20.01
CA HIS A 402 7.55 -31.21 -21.44
C HIS A 402 8.06 -29.85 -21.88
#